data_AF-A0A0R1LVH6-F1
#
_entry.id   AF-A0A0R1LVH6-F1
#
_cell.length_a   1.000
_cell.length_b   1.000
_cell.length_c   1.000
_cell.angle_alpha   90.00
_cell.angle_beta   90.00
_cell.angle_gamma   90.00
#
_symmetry.space_group_name_H-M   'P 1'
#
loop_
_entity.id
_entity.type
_entity.pdbx_description
1 polymer ?
#
loop_
_entity_poly.entity_id
_entity_poly.type
_entity_poly.pdbx_seq_one_letter_code
_entity_poly.pdbx_strand_id
1 'polypeptide(L)'
;MMNRINLQLVAMGRQMTKGQFLILLLNGATFLTLILGSSNFLFALMIFTSLMLLNGHFIVYASTVRASYLQRLDLWLIGLTLVAGYFKLMAGM
;
A
#
# COMPACT_ATOMS: atom_id res chain seq x y z
N MET A 1 -16.13 -6.54 34.69
CA MET A 1 -15.71 -7.75 33.95
C MET A 1 -15.93 -7.52 32.46
N MET A 2 -14.88 -7.55 31.62
CA MET A 2 -15.02 -7.42 30.17
C MET A 2 -15.47 -8.75 29.56
N ASN A 3 -16.57 -8.72 28.80
CA ASN A 3 -17.15 -9.90 28.15
C ASN A 3 -16.17 -10.46 27.08
N ARG A 4 -16.13 -11.78 26.88
CA ARG A 4 -15.23 -12.46 25.91
C ARG A 4 -15.32 -11.88 24.50
N ILE A 5 -16.51 -11.43 24.09
CA ILE A 5 -16.77 -10.80 22.80
C ILE A 5 -15.99 -9.48 22.65
N ASN A 6 -15.92 -8.65 23.70
CA ASN A 6 -15.15 -7.41 23.68
C ASN A 6 -13.63 -7.67 23.60
N LEU A 7 -13.15 -8.75 24.22
CA LEU A 7 -11.74 -9.15 24.13
C LEU A 7 -11.37 -9.59 22.70
N GLN A 8 -12.27 -10.32 22.03
CA GLN A 8 -12.07 -10.74 20.63
C GLN A 8 -12.11 -9.56 19.67
N LEU A 9 -13.06 -8.62 19.83
CA LEU A 9 -13.12 -7.40 19.03
C LEU A 9 -11.85 -6.54 19.17
N VAL A 10 -11.34 -6.37 20.39
CA VAL A 10 -10.09 -5.62 20.63
C VAL A 10 -8.86 -6.36 20.08
N ALA A 11 -8.84 -7.70 20.13
CA ALA A 11 -7.79 -8.51 19.55
C ALA A 11 -7.80 -8.45 18.00
N MET A 12 -8.99 -8.57 17.38
CA MET A 12 -9.20 -8.43 15.94
C MET A 12 -8.81 -7.03 15.46
N GLY A 13 -9.23 -5.98 16.19
CA GLY A 13 -8.82 -4.60 15.91
C GLY A 13 -7.30 -4.43 15.92
N ARG A 14 -6.61 -4.97 16.94
CA ARG A 14 -5.14 -4.95 17.02
C ARG A 14 -4.45 -5.75 15.92
N GLN A 15 -5.01 -6.90 15.52
CA GLN A 15 -4.48 -7.70 14.41
C GLN A 15 -4.64 -6.96 13.07
N MET A 16 -5.79 -6.33 12.84
CA MET A 16 -6.00 -5.47 11.66
C MET A 16 -4.98 -4.33 11.59
N THR A 17 -4.67 -3.67 12.71
CA THR A 17 -3.67 -2.58 12.73
C THR A 17 -2.26 -3.09 12.40
N LYS A 18 -1.88 -4.27 12.91
CA LYS A 18 -0.58 -4.89 12.60
C LYS A 18 -0.49 -5.32 11.13
N GLY A 19 -1.57 -5.89 10.58
CA GLY A 19 -1.65 -6.26 9.17
C GLY A 19 -1.51 -5.05 8.26
N GLN A 20 -2.19 -3.94 8.58
CA GLN A 20 -2.07 -2.68 7.84
C GLN A 20 -0.66 -2.10 7.88
N PHE A 21 0.00 -2.16 9.04
CA PHE A 21 1.39 -1.72 9.17
C PHE A 21 2.36 -2.60 8.36
N LEU A 22 2.16 -3.92 8.33
CA LEU A 22 2.96 -4.83 7.53
C LEU A 22 2.81 -4.54 6.02
N ILE A 23 1.58 -4.30 5.56
CA ILE A 23 1.31 -3.92 4.16
C ILE A 23 2.05 -2.63 3.81
N LEU A 24 1.98 -1.62 4.67
CA LEU A 24 2.69 -0.36 4.49
C LEU A 24 4.21 -0.57 4.36
N LEU A 25 4.78 -1.45 5.19
CA LEU A 25 6.20 -1.81 5.16
C LEU A 25 6.59 -2.51 3.86
N LEU A 26 5.77 -3.46 3.39
CA LEU A 26 5.99 -4.17 2.13
C LEU A 26 5.88 -3.23 0.93
N ASN A 27 4.91 -2.32 0.92
CA ASN A 27 4.79 -1.30 -0.12
C ASN A 27 5.98 -0.33 -0.09
N GLY A 28 6.49 0.03 1.10
CA GLY A 28 7.74 0.77 1.26
C GLY A 28 8.96 0.05 0.68
N ALA A 29 9.12 -1.25 0.99
CA ALA A 29 10.20 -2.06 0.44
C ALA A 29 10.10 -2.21 -1.09
N THR A 30 8.88 -2.34 -1.60
CA THR A 30 8.57 -2.35 -3.03
C THR A 30 9.01 -1.02 -3.66
N PHE A 31 8.60 0.11 -3.10
CA PHE A 31 9.03 1.42 -3.58
C PHE A 31 10.56 1.60 -3.60
N LEU A 32 11.27 1.16 -2.56
CA LEU A 32 12.74 1.19 -2.54
C LEU A 32 13.37 0.28 -3.61
N THR A 33 12.80 -0.90 -3.82
CA THR A 33 13.22 -1.82 -4.89
C THR A 33 13.03 -1.17 -6.27
N LEU A 34 11.99 -0.36 -6.44
CA LEU A 34 11.77 0.37 -7.67
C LEU A 34 12.88 1.40 -7.90
N ILE A 35 13.27 2.14 -6.86
CA ILE A 35 14.35 3.14 -6.94
C ILE A 35 15.69 2.48 -7.28
N LEU A 36 16.00 1.35 -6.65
CA LEU A 36 17.31 0.69 -6.75
C LEU A 36 17.42 -0.33 -7.89
N GLY A 37 16.31 -0.85 -8.40
CA GLY A 37 16.29 -1.86 -9.45
C GLY A 37 16.74 -1.31 -10.80
N SER A 38 17.00 -2.21 -11.76
CA SER A 38 17.41 -1.90 -13.14
C SER A 38 16.65 -2.74 -14.18
N SER A 39 15.55 -3.39 -13.79
CA SER A 39 14.81 -4.29 -14.68
C SER A 39 13.48 -3.67 -15.10
N ASN A 40 13.35 -3.41 -16.41
CA ASN A 40 12.14 -2.87 -17.02
C ASN A 40 10.91 -3.75 -16.77
N PHE A 41 11.08 -5.08 -16.74
CA PHE A 41 9.99 -5.99 -16.43
C PHE A 41 9.51 -5.85 -14.97
N LEU A 42 10.45 -5.69 -14.03
CA LEU A 42 10.09 -5.45 -12.63
C LEU A 42 9.35 -4.12 -12.47
N PHE A 43 9.80 -3.05 -13.14
CA PHE A 43 9.09 -1.76 -13.07
C PHE A 43 7.68 -1.83 -13.63
N ALA A 44 7.49 -2.46 -14.80
CA ALA A 44 6.17 -2.63 -15.39
C ALA A 44 5.22 -3.41 -14.46
N LEU A 45 5.72 -4.50 -13.85
CA LEU A 45 4.95 -5.30 -12.91
C LEU A 45 4.58 -4.50 -11.65
N MET A 46 5.51 -3.73 -11.11
CA MET A 46 5.28 -2.90 -9.92
C MET A 46 4.28 -1.77 -10.18
N ILE A 47 4.33 -1.13 -11.35
CA ILE A 47 3.33 -0.14 -11.78
C ILE A 47 1.96 -0.80 -11.89
N PHE A 48 1.87 -1.98 -12.52
CA PHE A 48 0.62 -2.71 -12.65
C PHE A 48 0.01 -3.07 -11.29
N THR A 49 0.82 -3.64 -10.38
CA THR A 49 0.37 -3.95 -9.01
C THR A 49 -0.06 -2.69 -8.26
N SER A 50 0.66 -1.59 -8.42
CA SER A 50 0.31 -0.30 -7.80
C SER A 50 -1.01 0.25 -8.33
N LEU A 51 -1.30 0.12 -9.62
CA LEU A 51 -2.61 0.50 -10.20
C LEU A 51 -3.74 -0.35 -9.62
N MET A 52 -3.53 -1.66 -9.45
CA MET A 52 -4.54 -2.53 -8.83
C MET A 52 -4.82 -2.13 -7.37
N LEU A 53 -3.77 -1.85 -6.59
CA LEU A 53 -3.90 -1.39 -5.21
C LEU A 53 -4.59 -0.03 -5.11
N LEU A 54 -4.26 0.90 -6.01
CA LEU A 54 -4.92 2.20 -6.11
C LEU A 54 -6.41 2.05 -6.38
N ASN A 55 -6.78 1.21 -7.37
CA ASN A 55 -8.17 0.95 -7.71
C ASN A 55 -8.93 0.29 -6.55
N GLY A 56 -8.32 -0.72 -5.92
CA GLY A 56 -8.86 -1.39 -4.74
C GLY A 56 -9.10 -0.42 -3.57
N HIS A 57 -8.21 0.55 -3.36
CA HIS A 57 -8.39 1.57 -2.32
C HIS A 57 -9.66 2.38 -2.54
N PHE A 58 -9.95 2.81 -3.77
CA PHE A 58 -11.15 3.60 -4.07
C PHE A 58 -12.44 2.78 -4.12
N ILE A 59 -12.36 1.46 -4.40
CA ILE A 59 -13.50 0.55 -4.25
C ILE A 59 -13.91 0.42 -2.78
N VAL A 60 -12.93 0.27 -1.89
CA VAL A 60 -13.19 0.09 -0.43
C VAL A 60 -13.51 1.42 0.24
N TYR A 61 -12.78 2.47 -0.11
CA TYR A 61 -12.95 3.83 0.41
C TYR A 61 -13.39 4.75 -0.73
N ALA A 62 -14.69 5.04 -0.78
CA ALA A 62 -15.24 6.00 -1.75
C ALA A 62 -14.55 7.37 -1.71
N SER A 63 -13.88 7.72 -0.60
CA SER A 63 -12.97 8.86 -0.51
C SER A 63 -11.85 8.61 0.51
N THR A 64 -10.70 9.27 0.29
CA THR A 64 -9.53 9.21 1.18
C THR A 64 -9.78 9.79 2.57
N VAL A 65 -10.81 10.63 2.72
CA VAL A 65 -11.24 11.22 4.01
C VAL A 65 -11.73 10.14 4.98
N ARG A 66 -12.32 9.05 4.45
CA ARG A 66 -12.83 7.92 5.25
C ARG A 66 -11.74 6.90 5.60
N ALA A 67 -10.59 6.98 4.95
CA ALA A 67 -9.48 6.06 5.19
C ALA A 67 -8.72 6.44 6.47
N SER A 68 -8.18 5.45 7.16
CA SER A 68 -7.31 5.66 8.34
C SER A 68 -5.98 6.33 7.95
N TYR A 69 -5.23 6.83 8.92
CA TYR A 69 -3.92 7.45 8.66
C TYR A 69 -2.96 6.50 7.93
N LEU A 70 -2.87 5.24 8.37
CA LEU A 70 -2.00 4.22 7.74
C LEU A 70 -2.41 3.94 6.30
N GLN A 71 -3.71 3.93 6.00
CA GLN A 71 -4.22 3.69 4.65
C GLN A 71 -3.96 4.87 3.72
N ARG A 72 -3.99 6.10 4.24
CA ARG A 72 -3.59 7.28 3.47
C ARG A 72 -2.10 7.25 3.15
N LEU A 73 -1.25 6.87 4.12
CA LEU A 73 0.19 6.69 3.86
C LEU A 73 0.45 5.60 2.81
N ASP A 74 -0.30 4.50 2.89
CA ASP A 74 -0.21 3.42 1.91
C ASP A 74 -0.59 3.91 0.50
N LEU A 75 -1.64 4.71 0.40
CA LEU A 75 -2.06 5.34 -0.85
C LEU A 75 -0.99 6.29 -1.42
N TRP A 76 -0.31 7.05 -0.57
CA TRP A 76 0.82 7.90 -0.97
C TRP A 76 1.98 7.07 -1.51
N LEU A 77 2.32 5.96 -0.86
CA LEU A 77 3.36 5.04 -1.33
C LEU A 77 3.03 4.43 -2.68
N ILE A 78 1.77 4.02 -2.88
CA ILE A 78 1.27 3.55 -4.18
C ILE A 78 1.44 4.63 -5.25
N GLY A 79 1.00 5.86 -4.96
CA GLY A 79 1.13 7.00 -5.87
C GLY A 79 2.59 7.32 -6.23
N LEU A 80 3.48 7.33 -5.24
CA LEU A 80 4.92 7.54 -5.46
C LEU A 80 5.53 6.42 -6.30
N THR A 81 5.12 5.16 -6.08
CA THR A 81 5.58 4.01 -6.87
C THR A 81 5.15 4.13 -8.33
N LEU A 82 3.91 4.57 -8.59
CA LEU A 82 3.43 4.83 -9.95
C LEU A 82 4.24 5.93 -10.65
N VAL A 83 4.46 7.05 -9.96
CA VAL A 83 5.22 8.19 -10.50
C VAL A 83 6.66 7.78 -10.80
N ALA A 84 7.35 7.20 -9.82
CA ALA A 84 8.73 6.78 -10.00
C ALA A 84 8.87 5.67 -11.07
N GLY A 85 7.91 4.74 -11.14
CA GLY A 85 7.92 3.67 -12.12
C GLY A 85 7.74 4.22 -13.54
N TYR A 86 6.81 5.15 -13.72
CA TYR A 86 6.61 5.85 -14.98
C TYR A 86 7.87 6.59 -15.43
N PHE A 87 8.52 7.32 -14.53
CA PHE A 87 9.77 8.01 -14.83
C PHE A 87 10.89 7.07 -15.24
N LYS A 88 11.04 5.91 -14.58
CA LYS A 88 12.04 4.91 -14.98
C LYS A 88 11.77 4.35 -16.38
N LEU A 89 10.53 3.97 -16.67
CA LEU A 89 10.15 3.47 -18.00
C LEU A 89 10.38 4.52 -19.09
N MET A 90 10.07 5.80 -18.83
CA MET A 90 10.26 6.89 -19.79
C MET A 90 11.73 7.30 -19.94
N ALA A 91 12.53 7.22 -18.88
CA ALA A 91 13.95 7.53 -18.91
C ALA A 91 14.79 6.42 -19.58
N GLY A 92 14.21 5.26 -19.87
CA GLY A 92 14.90 4.13 -20.49
C GLY A 92 15.98 3.51 -19.60
N MET A 93 15.89 3.71 -18.29
CA MET A 93 16.82 3.20 -17.27
C MET A 93 16.32 1.91 -16.62
#